data_AF-A0A4C2E0I2-F1
#
_entry.id   AF-A0A4C2E0I2-F1
#
_cell.length_a   1.000
_cell.length_b   1.000
_cell.length_c   1.000
_cell.angle_alpha   90.00
_cell.angle_beta   90.00
_cell.angle_gamma   90.00
#
_symmetry.space_group_name_H-M   'P 1'
#
loop_
_entity.id
_entity.type
_entity.pdbx_description
1 polymer ?
#
loop_
_entity_poly.entity_id
_entity_poly.type
_entity_poly.pdbx_seq_one_letter_code
_entity_poly.pdbx_strand_id
1 'polypeptide(L)'
;MPDSWTRLLEESDKNETTWKRITVICAPTIETLRCFEKTFLPPGCILSNHSMYSIGFGFNSVHDGIMGNRLTNCELYSVLFPLQEASLECLKSFVDLKSTAIKWWFLLDWRLDDQKFWLSNLIRSLEVLRVANSNLTAGSVTICCLNTDQIYTKQKSTTTWNSNHVEFLQQSLRSFAFLERCSLVYSDPNDSTRSGTLLFGQLLADNYREIQADFVSATKILVPYGSDTPGLIKALDESFEPLQVLEQGFITQKFEKFIPGEKLEADEDKEKEDINDENIQSDLDHTYNVDVQQELSNLYEKSKQQFTINNT
;
A
#
# COMPACT_ATOMS: atom_id res chain seq x y z
N MET A 1 -33.03 -41.58 19.49
CA MET A 1 -31.58 -41.57 19.81
C MET A 1 -30.97 -40.58 18.84
N PRO A 2 -30.38 -39.46 19.27
CA PRO A 2 -29.70 -38.55 18.35
C PRO A 2 -28.46 -39.27 17.80
N ASP A 3 -28.25 -39.20 16.49
CA ASP A 3 -27.12 -39.84 15.81
C ASP A 3 -25.80 -39.32 16.39
N SER A 4 -24.81 -40.20 16.56
CA SER A 4 -23.49 -39.81 17.08
C SER A 4 -22.83 -38.73 16.22
N TRP A 5 -23.19 -38.67 14.93
CA TRP A 5 -22.79 -37.64 13.98
C TRP A 5 -23.33 -36.25 14.33
N THR A 6 -24.58 -36.15 14.79
CA THR A 6 -25.18 -34.86 15.17
C THR A 6 -24.51 -34.31 16.43
N ARG A 7 -24.16 -35.18 17.38
CA ARG A 7 -23.38 -34.79 18.56
C ARG A 7 -21.95 -34.37 18.24
N LEU A 8 -21.31 -35.02 17.27
CA LEU A 8 -19.95 -34.68 16.82
C LEU A 8 -19.91 -33.32 16.10
N LEU A 9 -20.93 -33.03 15.30
CA LEU A 9 -21.12 -31.72 14.66
C LEU A 9 -21.47 -30.63 15.68
N GLU A 10 -22.34 -30.93 16.65
CA GLU A 10 -22.66 -30.00 17.74
C GLU A 10 -21.44 -29.76 18.66
N GLU A 11 -20.54 -30.73 18.83
CA GLU A 11 -19.27 -30.56 19.56
C GLU A 11 -18.21 -29.81 18.74
N SER A 12 -18.19 -29.93 17.40
CA SER A 12 -17.31 -29.11 16.56
C SER A 12 -17.79 -27.65 16.52
N ASP A 13 -19.10 -27.42 16.40
CA ASP A 13 -19.71 -26.09 16.42
C ASP A 13 -19.55 -25.41 17.79
N LYS A 14 -19.62 -26.16 18.90
CA LYS A 14 -19.35 -25.63 20.24
C LYS A 14 -17.89 -25.23 20.47
N ASN A 15 -16.97 -25.76 19.66
CA ASN A 15 -15.54 -25.40 19.70
C ASN A 15 -15.19 -24.26 18.74
N GLU A 16 -16.09 -23.80 17.87
CA GLU A 16 -15.94 -22.59 17.04
C GLU A 16 -16.16 -21.29 17.85
N THR A 17 -15.55 -21.19 19.02
CA THR A 17 -15.49 -19.91 19.78
C THR A 17 -14.36 -19.00 19.28
N THR A 18 -13.57 -19.44 18.30
CA THR A 18 -12.50 -18.66 17.71
C THR A 18 -13.05 -17.74 16.63
N TRP A 19 -12.89 -16.43 16.83
CA TRP A 19 -13.30 -15.42 15.85
C TRP A 19 -12.52 -15.64 14.57
N LYS A 20 -13.24 -15.86 13.46
CA LYS A 20 -12.66 -16.01 12.14
C LYS A 20 -12.62 -14.64 11.46
N ARG A 21 -11.41 -14.17 11.13
CA ARG A 21 -11.18 -12.94 10.35
C ARG A 21 -10.64 -13.29 8.98
N ILE A 22 -10.99 -12.50 7.98
CA ILE A 22 -10.44 -12.64 6.63
C ILE A 22 -9.54 -11.43 6.39
N THR A 23 -8.30 -11.65 5.99
CA THR A 23 -7.37 -10.57 5.66
C THR A 23 -7.00 -10.66 4.20
N VAL A 24 -7.18 -9.56 3.47
CA VAL A 24 -6.80 -9.45 2.06
C VAL A 24 -5.65 -8.46 1.94
N ILE A 25 -4.51 -8.94 1.49
CA ILE A 25 -3.24 -8.21 1.39
C ILE A 25 -3.02 -7.85 -0.08
N CYS A 26 -3.14 -6.58 -0.41
CA CYS A 26 -2.88 -6.02 -1.73
C CYS A 26 -1.41 -5.59 -1.79
N ALA A 27 -0.59 -6.27 -2.59
CA ALA A 27 0.86 -6.03 -2.67
C ALA A 27 1.31 -5.69 -4.11
N PRO A 28 2.23 -4.73 -4.30
CA PRO A 28 2.69 -4.35 -5.65
C PRO A 28 3.59 -5.43 -6.27
N THR A 29 4.43 -6.09 -5.46
CA THR A 29 5.33 -7.14 -5.90
C THR A 29 5.36 -8.30 -4.91
N ILE A 30 5.89 -9.44 -5.35
CA ILE A 30 6.05 -10.62 -4.49
C ILE A 30 7.07 -10.33 -3.39
N GLU A 31 8.11 -9.55 -3.66
CA GLU A 31 9.13 -9.15 -2.69
C GLU A 31 8.55 -8.23 -1.60
N THR A 32 7.62 -7.34 -1.96
CA THR A 32 6.89 -6.52 -0.99
C THR A 32 5.99 -7.41 -0.11
N LEU A 33 5.30 -8.40 -0.69
CA LEU A 33 4.52 -9.36 0.07
C LEU A 33 5.40 -10.18 1.05
N ARG A 34 6.56 -10.69 0.60
CA ARG A 34 7.49 -11.43 1.48
C ARG A 34 8.03 -10.56 2.61
N CYS A 35 8.23 -9.28 2.37
CA CYS A 35 8.59 -8.32 3.43
C CYS A 35 7.48 -8.18 4.47
N PHE A 36 6.22 -8.07 4.02
CA PHE A 36 5.07 -8.05 4.91
C PHE A 36 4.97 -9.31 5.76
N GLU A 37 5.06 -10.49 5.13
CA GLU A 37 4.98 -11.79 5.82
C GLU A 37 6.03 -11.90 6.94
N LYS A 38 7.29 -11.55 6.63
CA LYS A 38 8.38 -11.59 7.60
C LYS A 38 8.17 -10.64 8.79
N THR A 39 7.52 -9.50 8.55
CA THR A 39 7.42 -8.42 9.54
C THR A 39 6.15 -8.52 10.39
N PHE A 40 5.02 -8.87 9.79
CA PHE A 40 3.70 -8.81 10.41
C PHE A 40 3.09 -10.19 10.67
N LEU A 41 3.52 -11.25 9.99
CA LEU A 41 2.97 -12.57 10.24
C LEU A 41 3.86 -13.37 11.22
N PRO A 42 3.25 -14.25 12.02
CA PRO A 42 3.99 -15.23 12.81
C PRO A 42 5.01 -16.02 11.98
N PRO A 43 6.17 -16.39 12.56
CA PRO A 43 7.19 -17.16 11.86
C PRO A 43 6.65 -18.46 11.24
N GLY A 44 6.99 -18.70 9.97
CA GLY A 44 6.54 -19.87 9.22
C GLY A 44 5.19 -19.71 8.52
N CYS A 45 4.48 -18.60 8.72
CA CYS A 45 3.30 -18.26 7.93
C CYS A 45 3.71 -17.58 6.62
N ILE A 46 3.40 -18.22 5.50
CA ILE A 46 3.73 -17.77 4.15
C ILE A 46 2.52 -18.02 3.26
N LEU A 47 2.17 -17.06 2.41
CA LEU A 47 1.14 -17.26 1.39
C LEU A 47 1.69 -18.04 0.19
N SER A 48 0.85 -18.92 -0.34
CA SER A 48 1.20 -19.91 -1.37
C SER A 48 1.50 -19.35 -2.77
N ASN A 49 1.36 -18.05 -3.00
CA ASN A 49 1.51 -17.47 -4.34
C ASN A 49 2.96 -17.48 -4.84
N HIS A 50 3.15 -17.83 -6.11
CA HIS A 50 4.44 -17.76 -6.81
C HIS A 50 4.61 -16.46 -7.62
N SER A 51 3.51 -15.76 -7.92
CA SER A 51 3.50 -14.44 -8.55
C SER A 51 2.36 -13.59 -7.96
N MET A 52 2.38 -12.27 -8.20
CA MET A 52 1.26 -11.41 -7.77
C MET A 52 0.03 -11.50 -8.69
N TYR A 53 0.15 -12.14 -9.86
CA TYR A 53 -0.98 -12.35 -10.77
C TYR A 53 -1.87 -13.53 -10.35
N SER A 54 -1.41 -14.36 -9.41
CA SER A 54 -2.20 -15.42 -8.78
C SER A 54 -2.64 -15.01 -7.38
N ILE A 55 -3.88 -15.35 -7.00
CA ILE A 55 -4.33 -15.20 -5.61
C ILE A 55 -3.49 -16.12 -4.72
N GLY A 56 -2.80 -15.54 -3.74
CA GLY A 56 -2.15 -16.32 -2.69
C GLY A 56 -3.13 -16.65 -1.58
N PHE A 57 -2.94 -17.80 -0.96
CA PHE A 57 -3.71 -18.22 0.20
C PHE A 57 -2.79 -18.65 1.34
N GLY A 58 -3.19 -18.32 2.55
CA GLY A 58 -2.56 -18.78 3.78
C GLY A 58 -3.58 -18.83 4.91
N PHE A 59 -3.22 -19.51 5.99
CA PHE A 59 -4.00 -19.54 7.22
C PHE A 59 -3.08 -19.33 8.40
N ASN A 60 -3.56 -18.59 9.40
CA ASN A 60 -2.81 -18.39 10.62
C ASN A 60 -3.70 -18.14 11.83
N SER A 61 -3.14 -18.32 13.01
CA SER A 61 -3.75 -17.95 14.28
C SER A 61 -2.87 -16.88 14.94
N VAL A 62 -3.42 -15.69 15.12
CA VAL A 62 -2.68 -14.55 15.68
C VAL A 62 -3.26 -14.16 17.03
N HIS A 63 -2.39 -13.73 17.94
CA HIS A 63 -2.83 -13.17 19.21
C HIS A 63 -3.29 -11.73 19.02
N ASP A 64 -4.45 -11.40 19.59
CA ASP A 64 -5.04 -10.05 19.54
C ASP A 64 -4.24 -8.99 20.31
N GLY A 65 -3.26 -9.41 21.12
CA GLY A 65 -2.40 -8.50 21.88
C GLY A 65 -3.10 -7.79 23.04
N ILE A 66 -4.28 -8.26 23.44
CA ILE A 66 -5.12 -7.68 24.50
C ILE A 66 -4.85 -8.39 25.84
N MET A 67 -5.24 -7.76 26.96
CA MET A 67 -5.45 -8.44 28.26
C MET A 67 -6.35 -9.67 28.08
N GLY A 68 -5.73 -10.86 28.02
CA GLY A 68 -6.39 -12.14 27.76
C GLY A 68 -5.78 -12.94 26.60
N ASN A 69 -4.92 -12.32 25.79
CA ASN A 69 -4.12 -12.93 24.72
C ASN A 69 -4.93 -13.89 23.83
N ARG A 70 -6.11 -13.45 23.37
CA ARG A 70 -7.02 -14.36 22.66
C ARG A 70 -6.46 -14.66 21.29
N LEU A 71 -6.69 -15.90 20.87
CA LEU A 71 -6.25 -16.39 19.57
C LEU A 71 -7.36 -16.12 18.54
N THR A 72 -7.02 -15.37 17.51
CA THR A 72 -7.91 -15.07 16.37
C THR A 72 -7.44 -15.88 15.18
N ASN A 73 -8.33 -16.68 14.61
CA ASN A 73 -8.05 -17.44 13.39
C ASN A 73 -8.26 -16.53 12.18
N CYS A 74 -7.28 -16.51 11.28
CA CYS A 74 -7.25 -15.62 10.14
C CYS A 74 -6.97 -16.37 8.85
N GLU A 75 -7.88 -16.24 7.89
CA GLU A 75 -7.64 -16.60 6.49
C GLU A 75 -6.95 -15.43 5.80
N LEU A 76 -5.84 -15.70 5.14
CA LEU A 76 -5.02 -14.71 4.46
C LEU A 76 -5.15 -14.92 2.95
N TYR A 77 -5.44 -13.84 2.24
CA TYR A 77 -5.44 -13.80 0.79
C TYR A 77 -4.48 -12.71 0.32
N SER A 78 -3.73 -12.96 -0.74
CA SER A 78 -2.94 -11.91 -1.40
C SER A 78 -3.42 -11.67 -2.83
N VAL A 79 -3.42 -10.40 -3.23
CA VAL A 79 -3.80 -9.92 -4.56
C VAL A 79 -2.86 -8.80 -4.99
N LEU A 80 -2.81 -8.52 -6.30
CA LEU A 80 -2.00 -7.44 -6.86
C LEU A 80 -2.51 -6.07 -6.38
N PHE A 81 -1.57 -5.19 -6.01
CA PHE A 81 -1.78 -3.75 -5.86
C PHE A 81 -1.19 -3.02 -7.08
N PRO A 82 -1.87 -2.01 -7.63
CA PRO A 82 -3.20 -1.52 -7.26
C PRO A 82 -4.29 -2.53 -7.57
N LEU A 83 -5.36 -2.55 -6.78
CA LEU A 83 -6.41 -3.55 -6.90
C LEU A 83 -7.13 -3.41 -8.24
N GLN A 84 -7.29 -4.53 -8.96
CA GLN A 84 -7.99 -4.60 -10.23
C GLN A 84 -9.31 -5.36 -10.07
N GLU A 85 -10.30 -5.00 -10.90
CA GLU A 85 -11.62 -5.67 -10.91
C GLU A 85 -11.49 -7.19 -11.12
N ALA A 86 -10.64 -7.61 -12.07
CA ALA A 86 -10.40 -9.02 -12.36
C ALA A 86 -9.86 -9.80 -11.15
N SER A 87 -8.94 -9.22 -10.37
CA SER A 87 -8.43 -9.84 -9.15
C SER A 87 -9.54 -10.00 -8.10
N LEU A 88 -10.42 -9.00 -8.00
CA LEU A 88 -11.54 -9.01 -7.08
C LEU A 88 -12.62 -10.01 -7.50
N GLU A 89 -12.89 -10.18 -8.79
CA GLU A 89 -13.78 -11.21 -9.31
C GLU A 89 -13.30 -12.62 -8.96
N CYS A 90 -12.02 -12.89 -9.13
CA CYS A 90 -11.43 -14.16 -8.69
C CYS A 90 -11.60 -14.35 -7.17
N LEU A 91 -11.37 -13.30 -6.37
CA LEU A 91 -11.47 -13.37 -4.91
C LEU A 91 -12.89 -13.67 -4.42
N LYS A 92 -13.94 -13.20 -5.12
CA LYS A 92 -15.35 -13.48 -4.80
C LYS A 92 -15.68 -14.97 -4.75
N SER A 93 -14.89 -15.81 -5.42
CA SER A 93 -15.08 -17.27 -5.40
C SER A 93 -14.68 -17.90 -4.06
N PHE A 94 -13.87 -17.20 -3.26
CA PHE A 94 -13.34 -17.70 -1.99
C PHE A 94 -13.88 -16.94 -0.78
N VAL A 95 -14.24 -15.66 -0.97
CA VAL A 95 -14.59 -14.74 0.12
C VAL A 95 -15.90 -14.02 -0.20
N ASP A 96 -16.82 -13.98 0.76
CA ASP A 96 -17.98 -13.08 0.70
C ASP A 96 -17.53 -11.64 0.96
N LEU A 97 -17.36 -10.85 -0.11
CA LEU A 97 -16.91 -9.46 -0.05
C LEU A 97 -17.81 -8.54 0.79
N LYS A 98 -19.07 -8.93 1.05
CA LYS A 98 -20.00 -8.16 1.88
C LYS A 98 -19.79 -8.40 3.38
N SER A 99 -18.95 -9.38 3.74
CA SER A 99 -18.63 -9.70 5.12
C SER A 99 -17.93 -8.54 5.82
N THR A 100 -18.43 -8.15 7.00
CA THR A 100 -17.78 -7.19 7.89
C THR A 100 -16.49 -7.75 8.50
N ALA A 101 -16.20 -9.04 8.33
CA ALA A 101 -15.02 -9.69 8.89
C ALA A 101 -13.74 -9.46 8.07
N ILE A 102 -13.85 -8.84 6.89
CA ILE A 102 -12.71 -8.60 6.00
C ILE A 102 -11.88 -7.41 6.48
N LYS A 103 -10.57 -7.61 6.52
CA LYS A 103 -9.54 -6.61 6.78
C LYS A 103 -8.67 -6.45 5.55
N TRP A 104 -8.67 -5.26 4.96
CA TRP A 104 -7.90 -4.92 3.78
C TRP A 104 -6.58 -4.29 4.18
N TRP A 105 -5.49 -4.81 3.62
CA TRP A 105 -4.14 -4.28 3.81
C TRP A 105 -3.59 -3.86 2.46
N PHE A 106 -3.37 -2.57 2.27
CA PHE A 106 -2.73 -2.01 1.08
C PHE A 106 -1.26 -1.75 1.37
N LEU A 107 -0.39 -2.49 0.70
CA LEU A 107 1.05 -2.37 0.90
C LEU A 107 1.63 -1.32 -0.06
N LEU A 108 2.40 -0.41 0.50
CA LEU A 108 3.26 0.54 -0.21
C LEU A 108 4.71 0.21 0.15
N ASP A 109 5.65 0.35 -0.79
CA ASP A 109 7.05 -0.05 -0.55
C ASP A 109 8.00 1.10 -0.90
N TRP A 110 8.68 1.63 0.12
CA TRP A 110 9.66 2.71 -0.06
C TRP A 110 10.90 2.29 -0.85
N ARG A 111 11.12 1.00 -1.15
CA ARG A 111 12.19 0.56 -2.06
C ARG A 111 11.86 0.83 -3.53
N LEU A 112 10.58 0.85 -3.89
CA LEU A 112 10.15 1.11 -5.25
C LEU A 112 10.25 2.61 -5.55
N ASP A 113 10.15 2.99 -6.82
CA ASP A 113 10.19 4.39 -7.29
C ASP A 113 8.81 4.86 -7.79
N ASP A 114 7.75 4.37 -7.14
CA ASP A 114 6.34 4.61 -7.50
C ASP A 114 5.60 5.53 -6.51
N GLN A 115 6.30 6.16 -5.56
CA GLN A 115 5.71 7.01 -4.51
C GLN A 115 4.76 8.07 -5.06
N LYS A 116 5.12 8.60 -6.23
CA LYS A 116 4.35 9.58 -6.99
C LYS A 116 2.91 9.15 -7.25
N PHE A 117 2.68 7.84 -7.44
CA PHE A 117 1.37 7.27 -7.79
C PHE A 117 0.65 6.60 -6.62
N TRP A 118 1.21 6.63 -5.41
CA TRP A 118 0.61 5.94 -4.27
C TRP A 118 -0.82 6.39 -3.97
N LEU A 119 -1.06 7.71 -4.00
CA LEU A 119 -2.37 8.26 -3.68
C LEU A 119 -3.43 7.90 -4.73
N SER A 120 -3.11 8.05 -6.03
CA SER A 120 -4.01 7.66 -7.12
C SER A 120 -4.29 6.15 -7.12
N ASN A 121 -3.27 5.33 -6.87
CA ASN A 121 -3.42 3.88 -6.78
C ASN A 121 -4.27 3.41 -5.59
N LEU A 122 -4.14 4.06 -4.42
CA LEU A 122 -4.99 3.79 -3.26
C LEU A 122 -6.46 4.17 -3.54
N ILE A 123 -6.70 5.36 -4.11
CA ILE A 123 -8.04 5.84 -4.45
C ILE A 123 -8.71 4.88 -5.44
N ARG A 124 -8.00 4.52 -6.52
CA ARG A 124 -8.49 3.55 -7.51
C ARG A 124 -8.83 2.21 -6.86
N SER A 125 -7.99 1.73 -5.96
CA SER A 125 -8.23 0.45 -5.28
C SER A 125 -9.46 0.49 -4.38
N LEU A 126 -9.70 1.59 -3.66
CA LEU A 126 -10.91 1.76 -2.86
C LEU A 126 -12.16 1.92 -3.73
N GLU A 127 -12.07 2.61 -4.86
CA GLU A 127 -13.17 2.72 -5.81
C GLU A 127 -13.59 1.36 -6.34
N VAL A 128 -12.64 0.51 -6.75
CA VAL A 128 -12.89 -0.87 -7.17
C VAL A 128 -13.63 -1.66 -6.09
N LEU A 129 -13.24 -1.52 -4.82
CA LEU A 129 -13.94 -2.15 -3.69
C LEU A 129 -15.37 -1.63 -3.51
N ARG A 130 -15.58 -0.31 -3.64
CA ARG A 130 -16.92 0.30 -3.52
C ARG A 130 -17.84 -0.16 -4.65
N VAL A 131 -17.36 -0.17 -5.89
CA VAL A 131 -18.12 -0.64 -7.07
C VAL A 131 -18.51 -2.11 -6.91
N ALA A 132 -17.62 -2.93 -6.35
CA ALA A 132 -17.92 -4.33 -6.04
C ALA A 132 -18.86 -4.55 -4.83
N ASN A 133 -19.33 -3.47 -4.19
CA ASN A 133 -20.12 -3.49 -2.96
C ASN A 133 -19.44 -4.23 -1.81
N SER A 134 -18.11 -4.14 -1.72
CA SER A 134 -17.35 -4.64 -0.57
C SER A 134 -17.69 -3.83 0.68
N ASN A 135 -17.74 -4.49 1.83
CA ASN A 135 -18.09 -3.82 3.08
C ASN A 135 -16.87 -3.13 3.70
N LEU A 136 -16.76 -1.81 3.50
CA LEU A 136 -15.67 -0.98 4.03
C LEU A 136 -16.10 -0.30 5.33
N THR A 137 -16.11 -1.04 6.43
CA THR A 137 -16.36 -0.47 7.75
C THR A 137 -15.17 0.37 8.22
N ALA A 138 -15.39 1.30 9.13
CA ALA A 138 -14.33 2.15 9.65
C ALA A 138 -13.25 1.29 10.34
N GLY A 139 -11.97 1.51 10.00
CA GLY A 139 -10.84 0.70 10.45
C GLY A 139 -10.63 -0.61 9.68
N SER A 140 -11.56 -1.04 8.82
CA SER A 140 -11.38 -2.27 8.03
C SER A 140 -10.20 -2.22 7.05
N VAL A 141 -9.74 -1.02 6.71
CA VAL A 141 -8.62 -0.78 5.79
C VAL A 141 -7.39 -0.30 6.56
N THR A 142 -6.25 -0.89 6.25
CA THR A 142 -4.93 -0.49 6.74
C THR A 142 -4.00 -0.24 5.56
N ILE A 143 -3.34 0.92 5.56
CA ILE A 143 -2.28 1.27 4.62
C ILE A 143 -0.97 0.98 5.32
N CYS A 144 -0.14 0.12 4.74
CA CYS A 144 1.12 -0.31 5.32
C CYS A 144 2.28 0.09 4.41
N CYS A 145 3.04 1.10 4.83
CA CYS A 145 4.27 1.54 4.20
C CYS A 145 5.43 0.69 4.73
N LEU A 146 6.02 -0.15 3.89
CA LEU A 146 7.12 -1.04 4.20
C LEU A 146 8.47 -0.42 3.82
N ASN A 147 9.54 -0.93 4.43
CA ASN A 147 10.93 -0.55 4.15
C ASN A 147 11.19 0.95 4.31
N THR A 148 10.61 1.55 5.35
CA THR A 148 10.65 2.99 5.58
C THR A 148 12.03 3.51 5.95
N ASP A 149 12.99 2.63 6.29
CA ASP A 149 14.41 2.94 6.38
C ASP A 149 14.97 3.56 5.08
N GLN A 150 14.37 3.20 3.94
CA GLN A 150 14.75 3.72 2.63
C GLN A 150 14.44 5.20 2.44
N ILE A 151 13.61 5.80 3.29
CA ILE A 151 13.40 7.26 3.31
C ILE A 151 14.75 7.98 3.45
N TYR A 152 15.58 7.55 4.42
CA TYR A 152 16.89 8.14 4.63
C TYR A 152 17.87 7.81 3.51
N THR A 153 17.79 6.60 2.95
CA THR A 153 18.59 6.22 1.78
C THR A 153 18.30 7.16 0.61
N LYS A 154 17.02 7.37 0.26
CA LYS A 154 16.63 8.27 -0.84
C LYS A 154 17.07 9.70 -0.59
N GLN A 155 16.88 10.23 0.62
CA GLN A 155 17.33 11.59 0.97
C GLN A 155 18.86 11.78 0.92
N LYS A 156 19.65 10.74 1.20
CA LYS A 156 21.12 10.82 1.17
C LYS A 156 21.72 10.54 -0.21
N SER A 157 21.14 9.61 -0.95
CA SER A 157 21.70 9.08 -2.20
C SER A 157 21.19 9.80 -3.44
N THR A 158 20.09 10.53 -3.35
CA THR A 158 19.50 11.26 -4.47
C THR A 158 19.42 12.74 -4.14
N THR A 159 19.63 13.61 -5.13
CA THR A 159 19.35 15.04 -5.02
C THR A 159 17.87 15.35 -5.19
N THR A 160 17.06 14.37 -5.58
CA THR A 160 15.63 14.52 -5.86
C THR A 160 14.77 14.47 -4.60
N TRP A 161 15.16 13.70 -3.58
CA TRP A 161 14.42 13.61 -2.32
C TRP A 161 14.96 14.55 -1.25
N ASN A 162 14.06 15.29 -0.59
CA ASN A 162 14.36 16.14 0.57
C ASN A 162 13.34 15.90 1.70
N SER A 163 13.50 16.57 2.85
CA SER A 163 12.59 16.46 4.00
C SER A 163 11.15 16.85 3.64
N ASN A 164 10.99 17.94 2.88
CA ASN A 164 9.68 18.47 2.54
C ASN A 164 8.87 17.49 1.69
N HIS A 165 9.52 16.75 0.77
CA HIS A 165 8.85 15.69 0.00
C HIS A 165 8.31 14.58 0.91
N VAL A 166 9.08 14.19 1.93
CA VAL A 166 8.69 13.15 2.88
C VAL A 166 7.55 13.63 3.78
N GLU A 167 7.65 14.84 4.32
CA GLU A 167 6.61 15.45 5.17
C GLU A 167 5.31 15.64 4.40
N PHE A 168 5.36 16.16 3.17
CA PHE A 168 4.19 16.32 2.32
C PHE A 168 3.54 14.98 1.96
N LEU A 169 4.34 13.96 1.65
CA LEU A 169 3.83 12.60 1.40
C LEU A 169 3.14 12.05 2.65
N GLN A 170 3.75 12.23 3.83
CA GLN A 170 3.16 11.80 5.11
C GLN A 170 1.87 12.54 5.41
N GLN A 171 1.80 13.86 5.25
CA GLN A 171 0.57 14.64 5.43
C GLN A 171 -0.52 14.16 4.46
N SER A 172 -0.16 13.86 3.21
CA SER A 172 -1.08 13.33 2.19
C SER A 172 -1.62 11.95 2.58
N LEU A 173 -0.77 11.00 2.96
CA LEU A 173 -1.21 9.66 3.38
C LEU A 173 -2.00 9.68 4.70
N ARG A 174 -1.61 10.51 5.66
CA ARG A 174 -2.36 10.71 6.91
C ARG A 174 -3.74 11.30 6.66
N SER A 175 -3.83 12.27 5.76
CA SER A 175 -5.12 12.87 5.36
C SER A 175 -6.01 11.88 4.62
N PHE A 176 -5.43 11.09 3.71
CA PHE A 176 -6.14 10.00 3.05
C PHE A 176 -6.68 9.01 4.09
N ALA A 177 -5.83 8.56 5.04
CA ALA A 177 -6.25 7.64 6.09
C ALA A 177 -7.35 8.23 6.99
N PHE A 178 -7.27 9.53 7.31
CA PHE A 178 -8.30 10.25 8.07
C PHE A 178 -9.64 10.27 7.32
N LEU A 179 -9.64 10.70 6.05
CA LEU A 179 -10.86 10.84 5.24
C LEU A 179 -11.51 9.48 4.94
N GLU A 180 -10.69 8.48 4.63
CA GLU A 180 -11.13 7.12 4.31
C GLU A 180 -11.30 6.22 5.53
N ARG A 181 -11.15 6.78 6.75
CA ARG A 181 -11.36 6.07 8.01
C ARG A 181 -10.51 4.79 8.11
N CYS A 182 -9.27 4.87 7.64
CA CYS A 182 -8.29 3.79 7.61
C CYS A 182 -7.28 3.92 8.76
N SER A 183 -6.46 2.89 8.95
CA SER A 183 -5.21 2.99 9.73
C SER A 183 -4.01 3.17 8.79
N LEU A 184 -2.94 3.82 9.27
CA LEU A 184 -1.69 3.98 8.53
C LEU A 184 -0.52 3.47 9.38
N VAL A 185 0.31 2.62 8.81
CA VAL A 185 1.46 1.98 9.48
C VAL A 185 2.70 2.16 8.64
N TYR A 186 3.76 2.68 9.24
CA TYR A 186 5.10 2.73 8.67
C TYR A 186 5.95 1.69 9.38
N SER A 187 6.61 0.85 8.59
CA SER A 187 7.40 -0.28 9.08
C SER A 187 8.84 -0.18 8.62
N ASP A 188 9.70 0.07 9.59
CA ASP A 188 11.15 0.00 9.44
C ASP A 188 11.59 -1.44 9.76
N PRO A 189 12.19 -2.17 8.81
CA PRO A 189 12.61 -3.56 9.00
C PRO A 189 13.73 -3.69 10.06
N ASN A 190 14.38 -2.60 10.44
CA ASN A 190 15.41 -2.57 11.48
C ASN A 190 14.84 -2.19 12.86
N ASP A 191 13.53 -1.92 12.95
CA ASP A 191 12.91 -1.55 14.21
C ASP A 191 12.65 -2.79 15.09
N SER A 192 13.47 -2.95 16.12
CA SER A 192 13.29 -3.99 17.14
C SER A 192 12.34 -3.59 18.27
N THR A 193 11.89 -2.33 18.32
CA THR A 193 11.15 -1.80 19.47
C THR A 193 9.67 -2.19 19.46
N ARG A 194 9.09 -2.47 18.29
CA ARG A 194 7.68 -2.84 18.13
C ARG A 194 7.57 -4.17 17.40
N SER A 195 6.81 -5.11 17.97
CA SER A 195 6.48 -6.36 17.27
C SER A 195 5.42 -6.09 16.21
N GLY A 196 5.79 -6.23 14.93
CA GLY A 196 4.85 -6.13 13.81
C GLY A 196 3.74 -7.17 13.90
N THR A 197 4.06 -8.40 14.34
CA THR A 197 3.07 -9.46 14.59
C THR A 197 2.03 -9.09 15.64
N LEU A 198 2.45 -8.46 16.75
CA LEU A 198 1.53 -7.99 17.77
C LEU A 198 0.61 -6.89 17.22
N LEU A 199 1.19 -5.93 16.50
CA LEU A 199 0.43 -4.83 15.89
C LEU A 199 -0.58 -5.36 14.86
N PHE A 200 -0.19 -6.35 14.05
CA PHE A 200 -1.08 -7.02 13.10
C PHE A 200 -2.30 -7.62 13.83
N GLY A 201 -2.06 -8.38 14.91
CA GLY A 201 -3.12 -8.94 15.74
C GLY A 201 -4.06 -7.91 16.34
N GLN A 202 -3.52 -6.81 16.88
CA GLN A 202 -4.31 -5.71 17.46
C GLN A 202 -5.21 -5.03 16.43
N LEU A 203 -4.69 -4.80 15.21
CA LEU A 203 -5.46 -4.19 14.11
C LEU A 203 -6.56 -5.13 13.59
N LEU A 204 -6.30 -6.44 13.54
CA LEU A 204 -7.32 -7.42 13.16
C LEU A 204 -8.45 -7.55 14.20
N ALA A 205 -8.13 -7.32 15.47
CA ALA A 205 -9.06 -7.39 16.59
C ALA A 205 -9.94 -6.14 16.75
N ASP A 206 -9.82 -5.13 15.86
CA ASP A 206 -10.55 -3.86 15.95
C ASP A 206 -10.25 -3.03 17.21
N ASN A 207 -9.12 -3.29 17.89
CA ASN A 207 -8.82 -2.67 19.18
C ASN A 207 -7.95 -1.41 19.07
N TYR A 208 -8.40 -0.44 18.27
CA TYR A 208 -7.62 0.78 17.99
C TYR A 208 -7.32 1.64 19.22
N ARG A 209 -8.09 1.50 20.31
CA ARG A 209 -7.92 2.30 21.54
C ARG A 209 -6.69 1.92 22.35
N GLU A 210 -6.25 0.67 22.26
CA GLU A 210 -5.06 0.18 22.96
C GLU A 210 -3.77 0.41 22.15
N ILE A 211 -3.90 0.79 20.87
CA ILE A 211 -2.76 1.06 20.02
C ILE A 211 -2.33 2.52 20.24
N GLN A 212 -1.12 2.71 20.76
CA GLN A 212 -0.56 4.05 20.93
C GLN A 212 -0.13 4.61 19.56
N ALA A 213 -0.72 5.75 19.17
CA ALA A 213 -0.31 6.46 17.98
C ALA A 213 1.13 7.00 18.12
N ASP A 214 1.86 7.01 17.01
CA ASP A 214 3.24 7.49 16.92
C ASP A 214 3.39 8.37 15.69
N PHE A 215 3.77 9.63 15.92
CA PHE A 215 3.98 10.63 14.88
C PHE A 215 5.41 11.18 14.89
N VAL A 216 6.29 10.64 15.74
CA VAL A 216 7.57 11.27 16.07
C VAL A 216 8.62 10.95 15.02
N SER A 217 8.75 9.68 14.64
CA SER A 217 9.73 9.25 13.64
C SER A 217 9.09 9.13 12.27
N ALA A 218 9.68 9.80 11.28
CA ALA A 218 9.28 9.72 9.87
C ALA A 218 9.26 8.27 9.33
N THR A 219 10.05 7.36 9.91
CA THR A 219 10.09 5.95 9.50
C THR A 219 9.19 5.03 10.32
N LYS A 220 8.57 5.50 11.41
CA LYS A 220 7.82 4.65 12.36
C LYS A 220 6.41 5.16 12.68
N ILE A 221 5.88 6.00 11.80
CA ILE A 221 4.53 6.54 11.90
C ILE A 221 3.52 5.41 12.11
N LEU A 222 2.68 5.56 13.13
CA LEU A 222 1.57 4.67 13.40
C LEU A 222 0.35 5.52 13.72
N VAL A 223 -0.64 5.43 12.84
CA VAL A 223 -1.92 6.14 12.97
C VAL A 223 -3.03 5.09 13.02
N PRO A 224 -3.43 4.67 14.22
CA PRO A 224 -4.64 3.87 14.40
C PRO A 224 -5.86 4.62 13.87
N TYR A 225 -6.84 3.87 13.36
CA TYR A 225 -8.11 4.48 12.96
C TYR A 225 -8.70 5.34 14.10
N GLY A 226 -9.02 6.59 13.78
CA GLY A 226 -9.64 7.55 14.70
C GLY A 226 -8.67 8.27 15.64
N SER A 227 -7.35 8.07 15.54
CA SER A 227 -6.38 8.79 16.36
C SER A 227 -5.89 10.11 15.76
N ASP A 228 -6.07 10.32 14.45
CA ASP A 228 -5.60 11.51 13.75
C ASP A 228 -6.66 12.61 13.66
N THR A 229 -6.21 13.85 13.45
CA THR A 229 -7.08 15.01 13.21
C THR A 229 -6.46 15.96 12.19
N PRO A 230 -7.26 16.80 11.51
CA PRO A 230 -6.72 17.81 10.60
C PRO A 230 -5.67 18.72 11.25
N GLY A 231 -5.86 19.08 12.53
CA GLY A 231 -4.89 19.89 13.27
C GLY A 231 -3.54 19.18 13.49
N LEU A 232 -3.56 17.89 13.84
CA LEU A 232 -2.34 17.09 13.99
C LEU A 232 -1.63 16.85 12.66
N ILE A 233 -2.36 16.83 11.55
CA ILE A 233 -1.77 16.70 10.20
C ILE A 233 -1.09 18.02 9.81
N LYS A 234 -1.75 19.16 10.06
CA LYS A 234 -1.22 20.50 9.78
C LYS A 234 -0.03 20.90 10.67
N ALA A 235 0.26 20.15 11.73
CA ALA A 235 1.41 20.43 12.60
C ALA A 235 2.77 20.28 11.90
N LEU A 236 2.84 19.55 10.77
CA LEU A 236 4.05 19.44 9.94
C LEU A 236 4.21 20.66 9.01
N ASP A 237 3.11 21.10 8.40
CA ASP A 237 3.02 22.31 7.57
C ASP A 237 1.60 22.87 7.67
N GLU A 238 1.48 24.09 8.21
CA GLU A 238 0.19 24.75 8.45
C GLU A 238 -0.55 25.11 7.15
N SER A 239 0.18 25.25 6.04
CA SER A 239 -0.38 25.60 4.73
C SER A 239 -1.03 24.40 4.02
N PHE A 240 -0.77 23.19 4.51
CA PHE A 240 -1.35 21.98 3.97
C PHE A 240 -2.86 21.93 4.24
N GLU A 241 -3.65 21.47 3.27
CA GLU A 241 -5.12 21.36 3.38
C GLU A 241 -5.58 19.89 3.37
N PRO A 242 -5.75 19.24 4.55
CA PRO A 242 -6.07 17.81 4.66
C PRO A 242 -7.34 17.38 3.94
N LEU A 243 -8.34 18.25 3.83
CA LEU A 243 -9.64 17.89 3.27
C LEU A 243 -9.63 17.81 1.73
N GLN A 244 -8.61 18.35 1.07
CA GLN A 244 -8.51 18.38 -0.39
C GLN A 244 -7.84 17.14 -0.98
N VAL A 245 -7.31 16.23 -0.16
CA VAL A 245 -6.41 15.16 -0.61
C VAL A 245 -7.08 14.16 -1.57
N LEU A 246 -8.40 13.98 -1.49
CA LEU A 246 -9.15 13.11 -2.40
C LEU A 246 -9.58 13.81 -3.70
N GLU A 247 -9.33 15.12 -3.84
CA GLU A 247 -9.71 15.86 -5.04
C GLU A 247 -8.75 15.56 -6.19
N GLN A 248 -9.28 15.32 -7.39
CA GLN A 248 -8.48 15.03 -8.58
C GLN A 248 -7.44 16.13 -8.88
N GLY A 249 -7.80 17.39 -8.61
CA GLY A 249 -6.89 18.54 -8.75
C GLY A 249 -5.73 18.47 -7.77
N PHE A 250 -5.94 18.05 -6.52
CA PHE A 250 -4.86 17.85 -5.56
C PHE A 250 -3.91 16.75 -6.04
N ILE A 251 -4.44 15.61 -6.47
CA ILE A 251 -3.64 14.45 -6.89
C ILE A 251 -2.75 14.80 -8.09
N THR A 252 -3.36 15.22 -9.20
CA THR A 252 -2.64 15.42 -10.47
C THR A 252 -1.84 16.71 -10.53
N GLN A 253 -2.27 17.78 -9.83
CA GLN A 253 -1.63 19.09 -9.93
C GLN A 253 -0.71 19.41 -8.74
N LYS A 254 -0.90 18.79 -7.58
CA LYS A 254 -0.04 19.00 -6.40
C LYS A 254 0.77 17.74 -6.09
N PHE A 255 0.12 16.62 -5.81
CA PHE A 255 0.79 15.42 -5.31
C PHE A 255 1.77 14.83 -6.33
N GLU A 256 1.27 14.45 -7.50
CA GLU A 256 2.08 13.83 -8.55
C GLU A 256 3.11 14.79 -9.17
N LYS A 257 2.95 16.11 -9.00
CA LYS A 257 3.96 17.08 -9.45
C LYS A 257 5.05 17.32 -8.41
N PHE A 258 4.72 17.22 -7.14
CA PHE A 258 5.64 17.51 -6.03
C PHE A 258 6.48 16.29 -5.63
N ILE A 259 5.88 15.08 -5.67
CA ILE A 259 6.59 13.86 -5.32
C ILE A 259 7.51 13.42 -6.47
N PRO A 260 8.83 13.20 -6.21
CA PRO A 260 9.75 12.71 -7.23
C PRO A 260 9.34 11.33 -7.76
N GLY A 261 9.49 11.12 -9.06
CA GLY A 261 9.25 9.84 -9.72
C GLY A 261 9.08 9.99 -11.23
N GLU A 262 9.43 8.96 -11.98
CA GLU A 262 9.23 8.91 -13.43
C GLU A 262 7.73 8.88 -13.76
N LYS A 263 7.36 9.31 -14.96
CA LYS A 263 5.99 9.09 -15.45
C LYS A 263 5.90 7.62 -15.86
N LEU A 264 4.89 6.90 -15.39
CA LEU A 264 4.57 5.59 -15.97
C LEU A 264 4.16 5.84 -17.43
N GLU A 265 4.89 5.23 -18.37
CA GLU A 265 4.67 5.41 -19.82
C GLU A 265 3.27 4.92 -20.30
N ALA A 266 2.47 4.32 -19.42
CA ALA A 266 1.17 3.73 -19.76
C ALA A 266 0.03 4.73 -20.06
N ASP A 267 0.24 6.04 -19.86
CA ASP A 267 -0.78 7.07 -20.15
C ASP A 267 -0.48 7.91 -21.42
N GLU A 268 0.69 7.77 -22.05
CA GLU A 268 0.98 8.50 -23.30
C GLU A 268 0.42 7.81 -24.56
N ASP A 269 0.03 6.53 -24.47
CA ASP A 269 -0.52 5.77 -25.60
C ASP A 269 -2.03 6.03 -25.86
N LYS A 270 -2.71 6.81 -25.02
CA LYS A 270 -4.14 7.17 -25.21
C LYS A 270 -4.37 8.54 -25.85
N GLU A 271 -3.34 9.37 -26.00
CA GLU A 271 -3.46 10.70 -26.60
C GLU A 271 -2.79 10.84 -27.98
N LYS A 272 -2.36 9.73 -28.61
CA LYS A 272 -1.72 9.72 -29.93
C LYS A 272 -2.35 8.77 -30.97
N GLU A 273 -3.58 8.33 -30.79
CA GLU A 273 -4.35 7.73 -31.90
C GLU A 273 -5.14 8.81 -32.63
N ASP A 274 -4.42 9.66 -33.35
CA ASP A 274 -4.91 10.36 -34.53
C ASP A 274 -3.67 10.86 -35.28
N ILE A 275 -3.27 10.13 -36.32
CA ILE A 275 -2.78 10.59 -37.64
C ILE A 275 -2.12 9.39 -38.37
N ASN A 276 -2.83 8.94 -39.41
CA ASN A 276 -2.40 8.26 -40.63
C ASN A 276 -1.74 6.87 -40.59
N ASP A 277 -2.47 5.93 -41.19
CA ASP A 277 -1.95 4.89 -42.08
C ASP A 277 -0.77 5.43 -42.93
N GLU A 278 0.37 4.76 -42.84
CA GLU A 278 1.00 4.02 -43.95
C GLU A 278 2.40 3.52 -43.52
N ASN A 279 2.54 2.19 -43.47
CA ASN A 279 3.73 1.47 -43.94
C ASN A 279 5.05 1.65 -43.17
N ILE A 280 5.23 0.95 -42.04
CA ILE A 280 6.58 0.57 -41.57
C ILE A 280 6.61 -0.91 -41.19
N GLN A 281 7.24 -1.65 -42.10
CA GLN A 281 7.66 -3.04 -41.98
C GLN A 281 8.63 -3.18 -40.81
N SER A 282 8.39 -4.16 -39.95
CA SER A 282 9.21 -4.46 -38.78
C SER A 282 10.62 -4.94 -39.17
N ASP A 283 11.64 -4.08 -39.03
CA ASP A 283 13.05 -4.47 -39.05
C ASP A 283 13.46 -5.00 -37.66
N LEU A 284 13.20 -6.30 -37.45
CA LEU A 284 13.73 -7.12 -36.37
C LEU A 284 15.18 -7.54 -36.72
N ASP A 285 16.16 -6.62 -36.69
CA ASP A 285 17.59 -7.01 -36.65
C ASP A 285 18.61 -5.90 -36.34
N HIS A 286 18.26 -4.89 -35.53
CA HIS A 286 19.25 -3.89 -35.08
C HIS A 286 19.64 -4.08 -33.63
N THR A 287 20.83 -4.66 -33.44
CA THR A 287 21.60 -4.67 -32.19
C THR A 287 21.60 -3.28 -31.57
N TYR A 288 20.89 -3.13 -30.45
CA TYR A 288 20.80 -1.90 -29.68
C TYR A 288 22.20 -1.51 -29.17
N ASN A 289 22.91 -0.66 -29.92
CA ASN A 289 24.23 -0.16 -29.53
C ASN A 289 24.09 1.32 -29.18
N VAL A 290 23.61 1.57 -27.96
CA VAL A 290 23.55 2.92 -27.40
C VAL A 290 24.97 3.30 -26.98
N ASP A 291 25.56 4.26 -27.69
CA ASP A 291 26.83 4.86 -27.28
C ASP A 291 26.59 5.78 -26.08
N VAL A 292 26.78 5.20 -24.89
CA VAL A 292 26.62 5.85 -23.59
C VAL A 292 27.44 7.14 -23.49
N GLN A 293 28.59 7.24 -24.17
CA GLN A 293 29.41 8.45 -24.11
C GLN A 293 28.78 9.60 -24.88
N GLN A 294 28.10 9.31 -25.99
CA GLN A 294 27.41 10.32 -26.78
C GLN A 294 26.14 10.82 -26.08
N GLU A 295 25.41 9.92 -25.41
CA GLU A 295 24.24 10.30 -24.61
C GLU A 295 24.61 11.17 -23.40
N LEU A 296 25.68 10.82 -22.69
CA LEU A 296 26.22 11.61 -21.59
C LEU A 296 26.72 12.98 -22.06
N SER A 297 27.35 13.04 -23.24
CA SER A 297 27.80 14.32 -23.81
C SER A 297 26.62 15.23 -24.14
N ASN A 298 25.52 14.67 -24.68
CA ASN A 298 24.31 15.43 -25.00
C ASN A 298 23.59 15.94 -23.74
N LEU A 299 23.56 15.14 -22.66
CA LEU A 299 23.02 15.56 -21.37
C LEU A 299 23.85 16.70 -20.75
N TYR A 300 25.17 16.61 -20.87
CA TYR A 300 26.08 17.64 -20.37
C TYR A 300 25.89 18.98 -21.10
N GLU A 301 25.78 18.97 -22.43
CA GLU A 301 25.52 20.20 -23.21
C GLU A 301 24.17 20.83 -22.88
N LYS A 302 23.12 20.02 -22.73
CA LYS A 302 21.79 20.52 -22.32
C LYS A 302 21.82 21.17 -20.94
N SER A 303 22.56 20.60 -19.97
CA SER A 303 22.72 21.20 -18.64
C SER A 303 23.43 22.55 -18.71
N LYS A 304 24.46 22.67 -19.56
CA LYS A 304 25.25 23.90 -19.72
C LYS A 304 24.42 25.03 -20.33
N GLN A 305 23.53 24.72 -21.27
CA GLN A 305 22.60 25.69 -21.84
C GLN A 305 21.59 26.20 -20.79
N GLN A 306 21.10 25.33 -19.89
CA GLN A 306 20.22 25.74 -18.78
C GLN A 306 20.91 26.67 -17.78
N PHE A 307 22.22 26.49 -17.52
CA PHE A 307 22.99 27.42 -16.67
C PHE A 307 23.29 28.77 -17.32
N THR A 308 23.22 28.87 -18.65
CA THR A 308 23.52 30.14 -19.36
C THR A 308 22.30 31.06 -19.44
N ILE A 309 21.08 30.53 -19.30
CA ILE A 309 19.81 31.29 -19.36
C ILE A 309 19.51 32.01 -18.03
N ASN A 310 20.13 31.61 -16.91
CA ASN A 310 19.89 32.21 -15.58
C ASN A 310 20.88 33.32 -15.20
N ASN A 311 21.70 33.82 -16.13
CA ASN A 311 22.69 34.89 -15.89
C ASN A 311 22.53 36.11 -16.83
N THR A 312 21.32 36.36 -17.33
CA THR A 312 20.91 37.62 -17.97
C THR A 312 19.60 38.09 -17.40
#